data_AF-A0A8H6UFP7-F1
#
_entry.id   AF-A0A8H6UFP7-F1
#
_cell.length_a   1.000
_cell.length_b   1.000
_cell.length_c   1.000
_cell.angle_alpha   90.00
_cell.angle_beta   90.00
_cell.angle_gamma   90.00
#
_symmetry.space_group_name_H-M   'P 1'
#
loop_
_entity.id
_entity.type
_entity.pdbx_description
1 polymer ?
#
loop_
_entity_poly.entity_id
_entity_poly.type
_entity_poly.pdbx_seq_one_letter_code
_entity_poly.pdbx_strand_id
1 'polypeptide(L)'
;MNNTTTPSPSPGPAAKTSASPKPNSSATAGTKRKRSAPGKFYAVKAGYQPGIYYEWNDCLTQVTGYKGAVFQAFPTYEEANAFLTGTQLPGARGATPSKSEPTRFYGIQRGRVPGVYTDWAKAQEQIKGFARPRYKKFSTREEAEEFVRMEQGAGAGAGATFAGGTAPSRTLPGPPGLTDEIPKDEQGNPLEAGTGPLPPGAEDGFDPNVLLDPATGKVVYKTNEQKSATKTRPTGPPGMLRIYTDGSALKNGRDTAAAGVGVFFGPGDTSRNVSEPLRGNRQTNQRAELTAILRALDIAPRHRDVTIFTDSRYAIDCVTVWFVKWRKNNWLTADQKPVENKDLIESILVKIEERNELKVKTLFEWVKGHNRDPGNEAADRLAVSGARRGVSEKAAALEAASNIPDEAVDEDF
;
A
#
# COMPACT_ATOMS: atom_id res chain seq x y z
N MET A 1 -80.77 12.19 -32.90
CA MET A 1 -80.81 13.37 -32.01
C MET A 1 -79.46 14.07 -32.18
N ASN A 2 -79.18 14.70 -33.33
CA ASN A 2 -79.63 16.05 -33.78
C ASN A 2 -79.10 17.12 -32.79
N ASN A 3 -78.44 18.21 -33.15
CA ASN A 3 -77.89 18.76 -34.40
C ASN A 3 -77.15 20.08 -34.04
N THR A 4 -76.49 20.73 -35.02
CA THR A 4 -76.34 22.21 -35.21
C THR A 4 -74.89 22.77 -35.11
N THR A 5 -74.13 22.97 -36.21
CA THR A 5 -74.12 24.04 -37.27
C THR A 5 -73.31 25.33 -36.91
N THR A 6 -72.05 25.41 -37.43
CA THR A 6 -71.24 26.51 -38.10
C THR A 6 -71.49 28.04 -37.89
N PRO A 7 -70.69 29.03 -38.43
CA PRO A 7 -69.22 29.27 -38.63
C PRO A 7 -68.68 30.76 -38.46
N SER A 8 -67.33 30.99 -38.48
CA SER A 8 -66.47 32.16 -38.97
C SER A 8 -66.68 33.67 -38.51
N PRO A 9 -65.84 34.72 -38.87
CA PRO A 9 -64.39 35.01 -38.66
C PRO A 9 -63.97 36.51 -38.29
N SER A 10 -62.67 36.75 -37.92
CA SER A 10 -61.81 38.01 -37.96
C SER A 10 -62.14 39.29 -37.14
N PRO A 11 -61.23 40.30 -36.88
CA PRO A 11 -59.83 40.58 -37.33
C PRO A 11 -58.78 40.98 -36.21
N GLY A 12 -57.50 41.24 -36.56
CA GLY A 12 -56.45 41.88 -35.70
C GLY A 12 -56.29 43.41 -35.95
N PRO A 13 -55.21 44.16 -35.59
CA PRO A 13 -54.03 43.92 -34.72
C PRO A 13 -53.70 45.06 -33.69
N ALA A 14 -52.56 44.93 -32.96
CA ALA A 14 -51.63 45.98 -32.44
C ALA A 14 -51.46 46.22 -30.90
N ALA A 15 -50.21 45.97 -30.46
CA ALA A 15 -49.30 46.81 -29.64
C ALA A 15 -49.33 46.86 -28.07
N LYS A 16 -48.17 46.43 -27.52
CA LYS A 16 -47.33 47.01 -26.42
C LYS A 16 -47.51 46.60 -24.93
N THR A 17 -46.43 45.96 -24.44
CA THR A 17 -45.62 46.17 -23.20
C THR A 17 -46.06 45.71 -21.79
N SER A 18 -45.20 44.82 -21.24
CA SER A 18 -44.61 44.74 -19.88
C SER A 18 -45.48 44.59 -18.61
N ALA A 19 -45.27 43.49 -17.86
CA ALA A 19 -44.61 43.46 -16.51
C ALA A 19 -44.86 42.13 -15.77
N SER A 20 -43.82 41.58 -15.14
CA SER A 20 -43.84 40.35 -14.31
C SER A 20 -44.27 40.62 -12.85
N PRO A 21 -44.83 39.62 -12.13
CA PRO A 21 -44.89 39.65 -10.66
C PRO A 21 -44.10 38.51 -9.97
N LYS A 22 -43.57 38.86 -8.79
CA LYS A 22 -42.85 38.03 -7.79
C LYS A 22 -43.80 37.10 -7.01
N PRO A 23 -43.30 36.04 -6.33
CA PRO A 23 -44.01 35.42 -5.21
C PRO A 23 -43.36 35.72 -3.84
N ASN A 24 -44.21 35.80 -2.81
CA ASN A 24 -43.89 36.05 -1.40
C ASN A 24 -44.17 34.80 -0.53
N SER A 25 -43.56 34.80 0.66
CA SER A 25 -43.45 33.83 1.78
C SER A 25 -44.78 33.30 2.38
N SER A 26 -44.88 32.24 3.21
CA SER A 26 -44.15 31.94 4.47
C SER A 26 -44.57 30.58 5.15
N ALA A 27 -43.65 30.02 5.97
CA ALA A 27 -43.79 29.24 7.23
C ALA A 27 -44.27 27.75 7.25
N THR A 28 -43.77 26.77 8.06
CA THR A 28 -42.63 26.55 9.00
C THR A 28 -42.60 25.06 9.44
N ALA A 29 -41.42 24.45 9.61
CA ALA A 29 -40.99 23.43 10.63
C ALA A 29 -39.91 22.50 10.03
N GLY A 30 -38.74 22.17 10.58
CA GLY A 30 -38.08 22.42 11.86
C GLY A 30 -37.07 21.29 12.08
N THR A 31 -35.79 21.47 11.74
CA THR A 31 -34.72 20.53 12.11
C THR A 31 -33.49 21.31 12.60
N LYS A 32 -33.11 21.06 13.85
CA LYS A 32 -32.02 21.73 14.58
C LYS A 32 -30.69 21.61 13.83
N ARG A 33 -30.18 22.72 13.27
CA ARG A 33 -28.81 22.82 12.77
C ARG A 33 -27.85 23.09 13.93
N LYS A 34 -26.86 22.20 14.07
CA LYS A 34 -25.69 22.31 14.94
C LYS A 34 -24.94 23.60 14.58
N ARG A 35 -24.74 24.50 15.55
CA ARG A 35 -23.97 25.75 15.36
C ARG A 35 -22.54 25.40 14.92
N SER A 36 -22.16 25.82 13.71
CA SER A 36 -20.80 25.70 13.18
C SER A 36 -19.88 26.71 13.87
N ALA A 37 -18.67 26.27 14.19
CA ALA A 37 -17.54 27.08 14.69
C ALA A 37 -17.21 28.25 13.74
N PRO A 38 -16.52 29.32 14.21
CA PRO A 38 -16.18 30.49 13.38
C PRO A 38 -15.38 30.05 12.15
N GLY A 39 -15.90 30.38 10.96
CA GLY A 39 -15.29 30.02 9.68
C GLY A 39 -13.95 30.71 9.49
N LYS A 40 -12.91 29.94 9.13
CA LYS A 40 -11.61 30.46 8.70
C LYS A 40 -11.73 30.96 7.26
N PHE A 41 -11.02 32.04 6.93
CA PHE A 41 -10.90 32.59 5.58
C PHE A 41 -9.58 32.14 4.97
N TYR A 42 -9.55 31.86 3.67
CA TYR A 42 -8.35 31.40 2.97
C TYR A 42 -8.02 32.37 1.85
N ALA A 43 -6.83 32.98 1.87
CA ALA A 43 -6.39 33.93 0.86
C ALA A 43 -5.34 33.30 -0.05
N VAL A 44 -5.53 33.42 -1.37
CA VAL A 44 -4.60 32.94 -2.40
C VAL A 44 -4.01 34.14 -3.14
N LYS A 45 -2.73 34.44 -2.88
CA LYS A 45 -1.99 35.55 -3.51
C LYS A 45 -1.39 35.16 -4.86
N ALA A 46 -0.98 33.89 -5.00
CA ALA A 46 -0.54 33.31 -6.26
C ALA A 46 -1.19 31.93 -6.43
N GLY A 47 -1.97 31.75 -7.49
CA GLY A 47 -2.75 30.55 -7.81
C GLY A 47 -3.49 30.73 -9.13
N TYR A 48 -4.34 29.79 -9.50
CA TYR A 48 -5.15 29.90 -10.75
C TYR A 48 -6.09 31.10 -10.73
N GLN A 49 -6.77 31.34 -9.60
CA GLN A 49 -7.53 32.55 -9.33
C GLN A 49 -7.13 33.15 -7.98
N PRO A 50 -6.43 34.30 -7.96
CA PRO A 50 -6.14 35.01 -6.73
C PRO A 50 -7.41 35.59 -6.10
N GLY A 51 -7.61 35.38 -4.80
CA GLY A 51 -8.85 35.77 -4.13
C GLY A 51 -8.98 35.23 -2.70
N ILE A 52 -10.08 35.57 -2.04
CA ILE A 52 -10.44 35.10 -0.70
C ILE A 52 -11.54 34.04 -0.83
N TYR A 53 -11.32 32.89 -0.20
CA TYR A 53 -12.22 31.74 -0.20
C TYR A 53 -12.71 31.44 1.21
N TYR A 54 -13.97 31.03 1.32
CA TYR A 54 -14.64 30.72 2.59
C TYR A 54 -14.53 29.23 2.96
N GLU A 55 -14.28 28.38 1.97
CA GLU A 55 -14.08 26.94 2.13
C GLU A 55 -12.66 26.54 1.78
N TRP A 56 -12.09 25.62 2.56
CA TRP A 56 -10.75 25.08 2.30
C TRP A 56 -10.68 24.35 0.95
N ASN A 57 -11.76 23.67 0.57
CA ASN A 57 -11.82 22.91 -0.68
C ASN A 57 -11.67 23.83 -1.90
N ASP A 58 -12.30 25.01 -1.86
CA ASP A 58 -12.18 26.00 -2.94
C ASP A 58 -10.76 26.56 -3.02
N CYS A 59 -10.13 26.90 -1.88
CA CYS A 59 -8.73 27.33 -1.84
C CYS A 59 -7.80 26.25 -2.41
N LEU A 60 -8.01 24.98 -2.05
CA LEU A 60 -7.19 23.86 -2.47
C LEU A 60 -7.18 23.71 -4.00
N THR A 61 -8.34 23.84 -4.66
CA THR A 61 -8.41 23.77 -6.13
C THR A 61 -7.57 24.84 -6.83
N GLN A 62 -7.36 26.00 -6.20
CA GLN A 62 -6.60 27.11 -6.79
C GLN A 62 -5.08 26.96 -6.65
N VAL A 63 -4.64 26.14 -5.71
CA VAL A 63 -3.21 25.95 -5.38
C VAL A 63 -2.67 24.61 -5.85
N THR A 64 -3.52 23.58 -5.97
CA THR A 64 -3.11 22.25 -6.44
C THR A 64 -2.72 22.30 -7.91
N GLY A 65 -1.43 22.07 -8.19
CA GLY A 65 -0.88 22.04 -9.54
C GLY A 65 -0.31 23.38 -10.05
N TYR A 66 -0.41 24.47 -9.28
CA TYR A 66 0.17 25.77 -9.64
C TYR A 66 1.60 25.90 -9.10
N LYS A 67 2.60 26.06 -10.00
CA LYS A 67 4.01 26.21 -9.61
C LYS A 67 4.24 27.58 -8.98
N GLY A 68 4.57 27.61 -7.68
CA GLY A 68 4.78 28.86 -6.93
C GLY A 68 3.53 29.42 -6.26
N ALA A 69 2.56 28.56 -5.92
CA ALA A 69 1.35 28.98 -5.22
C ALA A 69 1.68 29.58 -3.84
N VAL A 70 1.06 30.72 -3.53
CA VAL A 70 1.21 31.44 -2.25
C VAL A 70 -0.18 31.64 -1.66
N PHE A 71 -0.47 30.93 -0.56
CA PHE A 71 -1.77 30.98 0.12
C PHE A 71 -1.60 30.92 1.63
N GLN A 72 -2.55 31.49 2.37
CA GLN A 72 -2.54 31.49 3.84
C GLN A 72 -3.98 31.55 4.40
N ALA A 73 -4.21 30.93 5.56
CA ALA A 73 -5.50 30.93 6.26
C ALA A 73 -5.52 31.98 7.37
N PHE A 74 -6.61 32.74 7.47
CA PHE A 74 -6.81 33.81 8.43
C PHE A 74 -8.12 33.64 9.22
N PRO A 75 -8.15 34.04 10.50
CA PRO A 75 -9.36 34.04 11.32
C PRO A 75 -10.38 35.11 10.91
N THR A 76 -9.93 36.20 10.27
CA THR A 76 -10.78 37.33 9.86
C THR A 76 -10.64 37.63 8.36
N TYR A 77 -11.71 38.14 7.76
CA TYR A 77 -11.73 38.55 6.35
C TYR A 77 -10.76 39.73 6.09
N GLU A 78 -10.61 40.62 7.07
CA GLU A 78 -9.72 41.79 6.97
C GLU A 78 -8.25 41.39 6.88
N GLU A 79 -7.82 40.38 7.65
CA GLU A 79 -6.47 39.83 7.57
C GLU A 79 -6.22 39.10 6.24
N ALA A 80 -7.22 38.36 5.74
CA ALA A 80 -7.16 37.73 4.42
C ALA A 80 -7.01 38.76 3.28
N ASN A 81 -7.72 39.88 3.37
CA ASN A 81 -7.63 40.98 2.42
C ASN A 81 -6.29 41.74 2.50
N ALA A 82 -5.74 41.90 3.71
CA ALA A 82 -4.42 42.47 3.93
C ALA A 82 -3.30 41.62 3.26
N PHE A 83 -3.41 40.30 3.32
CA PHE A 83 -2.47 39.38 2.66
C PHE A 83 -2.48 39.50 1.13
N LEU A 84 -3.66 39.66 0.52
CA LEU A 84 -3.81 39.86 -0.93
C LEU A 84 -3.32 41.23 -1.38
N THR A 85 -3.72 42.28 -0.67
CA THR A 85 -3.38 43.68 -1.03
C THR A 85 -1.96 44.08 -0.64
N GLY A 86 -1.29 43.29 0.21
CA GLY A 86 0.05 43.60 0.73
C GLY A 86 0.07 44.74 1.75
N THR A 87 -1.08 45.19 2.21
CA THR A 87 -1.21 46.27 3.19
C THR A 87 -1.02 45.70 4.59
N GLN A 88 0.04 46.08 5.30
CA GLN A 88 0.23 45.62 6.69
C GLN A 88 -0.71 46.38 7.64
N LEU A 89 -1.57 45.64 8.33
CA LEU A 89 -2.36 46.16 9.45
C LEU A 89 -1.43 46.41 10.66
N PRO A 90 -1.55 47.56 11.36
CA PRO A 90 -0.70 47.88 12.51
C PRO A 90 -1.17 47.09 13.74
N GLY A 91 -0.75 45.82 13.84
CA GLY A 91 -1.22 44.98 14.94
C GLY A 91 -0.82 43.52 14.90
N ALA A 92 0.38 43.16 14.41
CA ALA A 92 0.88 41.80 14.52
C ALA A 92 2.41 41.78 14.65
N ARG A 93 2.91 42.08 15.86
CA ARG A 93 4.27 41.72 16.26
C ARG A 93 4.31 40.20 16.42
N GLY A 94 4.83 39.50 15.42
CA GLY A 94 5.05 38.06 15.57
C GLY A 94 5.31 37.28 14.28
N ALA A 95 6.16 37.78 13.38
CA ALA A 95 6.93 36.97 12.43
C ALA A 95 7.80 37.89 11.56
N THR A 96 9.06 38.09 11.94
CA THR A 96 10.07 38.68 11.07
C THR A 96 10.66 37.57 10.17
N PRO A 97 10.69 37.74 8.84
CA PRO A 97 11.54 36.95 7.95
C PRO A 97 12.84 37.72 7.76
N SER A 98 13.93 37.28 8.38
CA SER A 98 15.25 37.90 8.23
C SER A 98 16.29 36.84 7.92
N LYS A 99 16.92 36.98 6.74
CA LYS A 99 18.04 36.18 6.25
C LYS A 99 19.17 36.18 7.29
N SER A 100 19.50 35.01 7.82
CA SER A 100 20.55 34.82 8.82
C SER A 100 21.93 34.67 8.18
N GLU A 101 22.86 35.51 8.62
CA GLU A 101 24.31 35.26 8.56
C GLU A 101 24.66 33.93 9.24
N PRO A 102 25.59 33.10 8.71
CA PRO A 102 25.85 31.78 9.26
C PRO A 102 26.69 31.84 10.55
N THR A 103 26.05 31.53 11.68
CA THR A 103 26.66 31.42 13.03
C THR A 103 27.40 30.09 13.27
N ARG A 104 27.89 29.42 12.22
CA ARG A 104 28.48 28.07 12.32
C ARG A 104 29.74 27.95 11.47
N PHE A 105 30.84 27.54 12.10
CA PHE A 105 32.13 27.27 11.46
C PHE A 105 32.46 25.78 11.51
N TYR A 106 33.12 25.27 10.46
CA TYR A 106 33.48 23.85 10.30
C TYR A 106 35.00 23.74 10.11
N GLY A 107 35.69 23.17 11.09
CA GLY A 107 37.13 22.90 11.01
C GLY A 107 37.41 21.49 10.49
N ILE A 108 38.19 21.37 9.42
CA ILE A 108 38.62 20.09 8.83
C ILE A 108 40.10 19.90 9.11
N GLN A 109 40.41 18.89 9.93
CA GLN A 109 41.76 18.52 10.34
C GLN A 109 42.35 17.47 9.38
N ARG A 110 41.55 16.46 8.99
CA ARG A 110 41.89 15.47 7.95
C ARG A 110 40.83 15.48 6.84
N GLY A 111 41.24 15.95 5.68
CA GLY A 111 40.45 16.01 4.44
C GLY A 111 41.36 16.41 3.28
N ARG A 112 40.80 16.55 2.08
CA ARG A 112 41.56 16.95 0.87
C ARG A 112 42.23 18.32 1.03
N VAL A 113 41.54 19.28 1.65
CA VAL A 113 42.07 20.61 1.98
C VAL A 113 41.75 20.92 3.45
N PRO A 114 42.72 20.76 4.38
CA PRO A 114 42.57 21.16 5.77
C PRO A 114 42.34 22.66 5.91
N GLY A 115 41.39 23.07 6.75
CA GLY A 115 41.01 24.47 6.90
C GLY A 115 39.67 24.68 7.59
N VAL A 116 39.28 25.95 7.77
CA VAL A 116 38.01 26.37 8.37
C VAL A 116 37.05 26.84 7.27
N TYR A 117 35.83 26.31 7.29
CA TYR A 117 34.78 26.60 6.33
C TYR A 117 33.55 27.18 7.03
N THR A 118 32.91 28.16 6.42
CA THR A 118 31.65 28.76 6.90
C THR A 118 30.41 28.07 6.32
N ASP A 119 30.60 27.20 5.34
CA ASP A 119 29.55 26.48 4.62
C ASP A 119 29.78 24.96 4.73
N TRP A 120 28.77 24.24 5.21
CA TRP A 120 28.80 22.79 5.32
C TRP A 120 28.95 22.11 3.95
N ALA A 121 28.37 22.66 2.89
CA ALA A 121 28.44 22.07 1.56
C ALA A 121 29.88 21.97 1.05
N LYS A 122 30.66 23.06 1.23
CA LYS A 122 32.08 23.10 0.90
C LYS A 122 32.92 22.20 1.81
N ALA A 123 32.60 22.17 3.11
CA ALA A 123 33.29 21.32 4.07
C ALA A 123 33.08 19.82 3.75
N GLN A 124 31.87 19.44 3.36
CA GLN A 124 31.49 18.06 3.05
C GLN A 124 32.23 17.51 1.83
N GLU A 125 32.49 18.33 0.81
CA GLU A 125 33.26 17.94 -0.38
C GLU A 125 34.71 17.53 -0.05
N GLN A 126 35.29 18.12 1.00
CA GLN A 126 36.66 17.83 1.41
C GLN A 126 36.81 16.54 2.23
N ILE A 127 35.71 16.05 2.83
CA ILE A 127 35.69 14.81 3.64
C ILE A 127 35.11 13.62 2.88
N LYS A 128 34.29 13.86 1.84
CA LYS A 128 33.60 12.79 1.10
C LYS A 128 34.62 11.93 0.34
N GLY A 129 34.71 10.65 0.73
CA GLY A 129 35.62 9.68 0.11
C GLY A 129 37.09 9.77 0.59
N PHE A 130 37.38 10.54 1.65
CA PHE A 130 38.71 10.55 2.26
C PHE A 130 38.80 9.50 3.37
N ALA A 131 39.91 8.77 3.47
CA ALA A 131 40.08 7.74 4.49
C ALA A 131 40.30 8.38 5.87
N ARG A 132 39.42 8.06 6.83
CA ARG A 132 39.44 8.59 8.23
C ARG A 132 39.41 10.13 8.31
N PRO A 133 38.35 10.80 7.82
CA PRO A 133 38.24 12.25 7.90
C PRO A 133 38.01 12.70 9.34
N ARG A 134 38.68 13.78 9.77
CA ARG A 134 38.58 14.33 11.12
C ARG A 134 38.12 15.78 11.01
N TYR A 135 36.89 16.05 11.44
CA TYR A 135 36.25 17.37 11.35
C TYR A 135 35.40 17.66 12.59
N LYS A 136 35.23 18.93 12.93
CA LYS A 136 34.41 19.37 14.07
C LYS A 136 33.72 20.71 13.75
N LYS A 137 32.52 20.90 14.31
CA LYS A 137 31.73 22.13 14.19
C LYS A 137 31.97 23.04 15.40
N PHE A 138 32.08 24.34 15.15
CA PHE A 138 32.37 25.36 16.16
C PHE A 138 31.42 26.54 16.00
N SER A 139 31.14 27.22 17.12
CA SER A 139 30.34 28.44 17.17
C SER A 139 31.15 29.69 16.83
N THR A 140 32.47 29.66 17.03
CA THR A 140 33.40 30.75 16.76
C THR A 140 34.45 30.31 15.74
N ARG A 141 35.00 31.28 15.00
CA ARG A 141 36.02 31.02 13.97
C ARG A 141 37.35 30.64 14.60
N GLU A 142 37.69 31.28 15.71
CA GLU A 142 38.95 31.11 16.44
C GLU A 142 39.11 29.67 16.94
N GLU A 143 38.05 29.08 17.52
CA GLU A 143 38.07 27.68 17.98
C GLU A 143 38.27 26.68 16.82
N ALA A 144 37.71 26.99 15.63
CA ALA A 144 37.87 26.16 14.45
C ALA A 144 39.31 26.20 13.90
N GLU A 145 39.99 27.35 13.98
CA GLU A 145 41.36 27.52 13.53
C GLU A 145 42.36 26.79 14.44
N GLU A 146 42.15 26.82 15.75
CA GLU A 146 42.97 26.08 16.73
C GLU A 146 42.88 24.56 16.52
N PHE A 147 41.67 24.06 16.24
CA PHE A 147 41.45 22.63 15.96
C PHE A 147 42.24 22.14 14.74
N VAL A 148 42.34 22.94 13.68
CA VAL A 148 43.12 22.60 12.48
C VAL A 148 44.63 22.67 12.75
N ARG A 149 45.07 23.64 13.56
CA ARG A 149 46.49 23.87 13.90
C ARG A 149 47.09 22.75 14.76
N MET A 150 46.28 22.09 15.59
CA MET A 150 46.72 21.10 16.58
C MET A 150 47.41 19.83 16.00
N GLU A 151 47.28 19.53 14.69
CA GLU A 151 47.93 18.35 14.05
C GLU A 151 49.19 18.71 13.22
N GLN A 152 49.38 19.97 12.81
CA GLN A 152 50.52 20.34 11.94
C GLN A 152 51.89 20.31 12.64
N GLY A 153 51.93 20.11 13.97
CA GLY A 153 53.17 20.04 14.76
C GLY A 153 53.73 18.64 15.01
N ALA A 154 53.12 17.57 14.50
CA ALA A 154 53.44 16.19 14.90
C ALA A 154 53.99 15.29 13.77
N GLY A 155 54.89 15.82 12.92
CA GLY A 155 55.47 15.05 11.82
C GLY A 155 56.86 15.50 11.37
N ALA A 156 57.88 15.30 12.20
CA ALA A 156 59.28 15.37 11.76
C ALA A 156 60.19 14.44 12.60
N GLY A 157 60.85 13.49 11.92
CA GLY A 157 62.08 12.86 12.41
C GLY A 157 62.06 11.33 12.56
N ALA A 158 62.78 10.63 11.68
CA ALA A 158 63.95 9.80 12.03
C ALA A 158 64.25 8.78 10.93
N GLY A 159 65.38 8.98 10.23
CA GLY A 159 66.05 7.95 9.45
C GLY A 159 67.11 7.24 10.29
N ALA A 160 67.34 5.96 9.99
CA ALA A 160 68.48 5.16 10.46
C ALA A 160 68.73 4.06 9.41
N THR A 161 69.77 4.23 8.56
CA THR A 161 71.07 3.55 8.60
C THR A 161 71.04 2.05 8.34
N PHE A 162 71.61 1.67 7.19
CA PHE A 162 71.88 0.31 6.73
C PHE A 162 73.16 -0.26 7.37
N ALA A 163 73.11 -1.52 7.84
CA ALA A 163 74.28 -2.38 7.99
C ALA A 163 73.85 -3.83 7.68
N GLY A 164 74.59 -4.48 6.78
CA GLY A 164 74.23 -5.77 6.17
C GLY A 164 74.73 -7.01 6.93
N GLY A 165 74.21 -8.17 6.51
CA GLY A 165 74.71 -9.48 6.92
C GLY A 165 73.79 -10.65 6.56
N THR A 166 74.00 -11.21 5.36
CA THR A 166 73.87 -12.65 4.96
C THR A 166 72.58 -13.45 5.22
N ALA A 167 71.93 -13.84 4.13
CA ALA A 167 70.89 -14.89 4.05
C ALA A 167 71.47 -16.32 4.14
N PRO A 168 70.65 -17.34 4.46
CA PRO A 168 70.10 -18.12 3.35
C PRO A 168 68.64 -18.60 3.52
N SER A 169 68.12 -19.13 2.41
CA SER A 169 66.84 -19.79 2.17
C SER A 169 65.66 -18.89 1.81
N ARG A 170 65.36 -18.89 0.51
CA ARG A 170 64.25 -18.17 -0.13
C ARG A 170 62.96 -18.96 0.08
N THR A 171 62.14 -18.55 1.04
CA THR A 171 60.68 -18.72 0.96
C THR A 171 60.11 -17.44 0.37
N LEU A 172 59.51 -17.55 -0.82
CA LEU A 172 58.77 -16.43 -1.41
C LEU A 172 57.62 -16.06 -0.45
N PRO A 173 57.45 -14.79 -0.08
CA PRO A 173 56.30 -14.40 0.71
C PRO A 173 55.05 -14.63 -0.15
N GLY A 174 54.15 -15.49 0.34
CA GLY A 174 52.80 -15.59 -0.19
C GLY A 174 52.09 -14.23 -0.11
N PRO A 175 50.96 -14.06 -0.83
CA PRO A 175 50.19 -12.83 -0.80
C PRO A 175 49.88 -12.39 0.64
N PRO A 176 49.80 -11.07 0.92
CA PRO A 176 49.57 -10.56 2.27
C PRO A 176 48.29 -11.19 2.87
N GLY A 177 48.42 -11.89 4.00
CA GLY A 177 47.28 -12.46 4.75
C GLY A 177 47.25 -13.98 4.90
N LEU A 178 48.23 -14.73 4.37
CA LEU A 178 48.34 -16.16 4.62
C LEU A 178 49.06 -16.42 5.96
N THR A 179 48.33 -16.90 6.97
CA THR A 179 48.88 -17.37 8.25
C THR A 179 49.02 -18.89 8.21
N ASP A 180 50.14 -19.43 8.71
CA ASP A 180 50.40 -20.89 8.78
C ASP A 180 49.53 -21.61 9.84
N GLU A 181 48.70 -20.88 10.58
CA GLU A 181 47.85 -21.43 11.63
C GLU A 181 46.51 -21.92 11.04
N ILE A 182 46.29 -23.24 11.12
CA ILE A 182 45.01 -23.87 10.77
C ILE A 182 43.97 -23.41 11.79
N PRO A 183 42.90 -22.70 11.38
CA PRO A 183 41.86 -22.23 12.29
C PRO A 183 41.22 -23.40 13.04
N LYS A 184 41.03 -23.26 14.35
CA LYS A 184 40.41 -24.29 15.20
C LYS A 184 39.04 -23.82 15.70
N ASP A 185 38.12 -24.77 15.90
CA ASP A 185 36.79 -24.51 16.48
C ASP A 185 36.85 -24.15 17.98
N GLU A 186 35.70 -23.83 18.59
CA GLU A 186 35.60 -23.52 20.03
C GLU A 186 36.01 -24.69 20.94
N GLN A 187 36.16 -25.90 20.39
CA GLN A 187 36.59 -27.12 21.07
C GLN A 187 38.07 -27.49 20.77
N GLY A 188 38.79 -26.67 19.99
CA GLY A 188 40.21 -26.86 19.68
C GLY A 188 40.50 -27.83 18.52
N ASN A 189 39.50 -28.28 17.77
CA ASN A 189 39.69 -29.14 16.60
C ASN A 189 39.98 -28.30 15.35
N PRO A 190 40.89 -28.74 14.45
CA PRO A 190 41.17 -28.02 13.21
C PRO A 190 39.96 -28.04 12.28
N LEU A 191 39.55 -26.86 11.81
CA LEU A 191 38.48 -26.70 10.84
C LEU A 191 38.90 -27.28 9.48
N GLU A 192 37.99 -28.01 8.82
CA GLU A 192 38.25 -28.51 7.46
C GLU A 192 38.50 -27.37 6.47
N ALA A 193 39.40 -27.64 5.52
CA ALA A 193 39.80 -26.69 4.48
C ALA A 193 38.58 -26.22 3.67
N GLY A 194 38.28 -24.91 3.72
CA GLY A 194 37.16 -24.28 3.00
C GLY A 194 35.95 -23.92 3.88
N THR A 195 35.91 -24.39 5.13
CA THR A 195 34.84 -24.06 6.11
C THR A 195 35.28 -23.08 7.20
N GLY A 196 36.56 -22.71 7.23
CA GLY A 196 37.10 -21.76 8.19
C GLY A 196 36.68 -20.31 7.88
N PRO A 197 36.45 -19.47 8.90
CA PRO A 197 36.23 -18.05 8.70
C PRO A 197 37.47 -17.40 8.08
N LEU A 198 37.27 -16.46 7.16
CA LEU A 198 38.35 -15.69 6.55
C LEU A 198 39.17 -14.98 7.65
N PRO A 199 40.50 -14.94 7.54
CA PRO A 199 41.33 -14.30 8.54
C PRO A 199 40.99 -12.80 8.68
N PRO A 200 41.19 -12.20 9.86
CA PRO A 200 40.84 -10.80 10.10
C PRO A 200 41.57 -9.87 9.12
N GLY A 201 40.81 -9.21 8.24
CA GLY A 201 41.35 -8.31 7.21
C GLY A 201 41.48 -8.92 5.81
N ALA A 202 41.12 -10.20 5.61
CA ALA A 202 40.95 -10.76 4.29
C ALA A 202 39.59 -10.34 3.71
N GLU A 203 39.62 -9.58 2.61
CA GLU A 203 38.45 -9.31 1.80
C GLU A 203 38.26 -10.48 0.82
N ASP A 204 37.07 -11.10 0.81
CA ASP A 204 36.74 -12.29 0.01
C ASP A 204 36.87 -12.09 -1.51
N GLY A 205 37.12 -10.87 -2.01
CA GLY A 205 37.28 -10.56 -3.44
C GLY A 205 36.07 -10.92 -4.32
N PHE A 206 35.04 -11.52 -3.74
CA PHE A 206 33.87 -12.03 -4.42
C PHE A 206 32.96 -10.86 -4.76
N ASP A 207 32.99 -10.43 -6.02
CA ASP A 207 32.05 -9.41 -6.51
C ASP A 207 30.64 -10.04 -6.49
N PRO A 208 29.72 -9.56 -5.64
CA PRO A 208 28.37 -10.13 -5.53
C PRO A 208 27.55 -9.96 -6.82
N ASN A 209 28.05 -9.20 -7.81
CA ASN A 209 27.44 -9.06 -9.12
C ASN A 209 27.89 -10.10 -10.14
N VAL A 210 28.81 -10.98 -9.76
CA VAL A 210 29.32 -12.04 -10.60
C VAL A 210 28.57 -13.34 -10.32
N LEU A 211 28.11 -14.01 -11.37
CA LEU A 211 27.39 -15.28 -11.34
C LEU A 211 28.18 -16.29 -12.17
N LEU A 212 28.34 -17.51 -11.64
CA LEU A 212 28.89 -18.60 -12.42
C LEU A 212 27.75 -19.24 -13.22
N ASP A 213 27.83 -19.20 -14.55
CA ASP A 213 26.83 -19.85 -15.39
C ASP A 213 27.01 -21.38 -15.28
N PRO A 214 26.03 -22.12 -14.73
CA PRO A 214 26.16 -23.55 -14.51
C PRO A 214 26.25 -24.37 -15.80
N ALA A 215 25.83 -23.81 -16.95
CA ALA A 215 25.89 -24.50 -18.24
C ALA A 215 27.25 -24.33 -18.93
N THR A 216 27.90 -23.19 -18.74
CA THR A 216 29.13 -22.85 -19.47
C THR A 216 30.36 -22.77 -18.56
N GLY A 217 30.18 -22.79 -17.24
CA GLY A 217 31.25 -22.63 -16.25
C GLY A 217 31.94 -21.26 -16.31
N LYS A 218 31.39 -20.32 -17.09
CA LYS A 218 31.97 -18.99 -17.28
C LYS A 218 31.40 -18.01 -16.26
N VAL A 219 32.26 -17.08 -15.89
CA VAL A 219 32.00 -15.99 -14.97
C VAL A 219 31.22 -14.90 -15.74
N VAL A 220 29.94 -14.70 -15.41
CA VAL A 220 29.04 -13.76 -16.08
C VAL A 220 28.54 -12.72 -15.07
N TYR A 221 28.49 -11.45 -15.46
CA TYR A 221 27.92 -10.40 -14.62
C TYR A 221 26.38 -10.41 -14.66
N LYS A 222 25.73 -10.26 -13.51
CA LYS A 222 24.27 -10.14 -13.38
C LYS A 222 23.75 -9.02 -14.29
N THR A 223 22.71 -9.31 -15.06
CA THR A 223 22.03 -8.30 -15.90
C THR A 223 21.34 -7.25 -15.02
N ASN A 224 21.03 -6.07 -15.56
CA ASN A 224 20.31 -5.03 -14.82
C ASN A 224 18.94 -5.53 -14.31
N GLU A 225 18.28 -6.41 -15.06
CA GLU A 225 17.04 -7.07 -14.68
C GLU A 225 17.25 -8.01 -13.48
N GLN A 226 18.30 -8.83 -13.49
CA GLN A 226 18.65 -9.72 -12.37
C GLN A 226 19.15 -8.96 -11.13
N LYS A 227 19.79 -7.81 -11.32
CA LYS A 227 20.16 -6.87 -10.24
C LYS A 227 18.93 -6.19 -9.64
N SER A 228 17.91 -5.91 -10.46
CA SER A 228 16.64 -5.31 -10.04
C SER A 228 15.62 -6.31 -9.50
N ALA A 229 15.82 -7.62 -9.76
CA ALA A 229 15.01 -8.72 -9.25
C ALA A 229 15.22 -8.85 -7.74
N THR A 230 14.60 -7.92 -7.03
CA THR A 230 14.50 -7.90 -5.58
C THR A 230 13.86 -9.22 -5.17
N LYS A 231 14.62 -10.10 -4.51
CA LYS A 231 14.04 -11.19 -3.73
C LYS A 231 13.04 -10.55 -2.78
N THR A 232 11.74 -10.68 -3.07
CA THR A 232 10.66 -10.34 -2.17
C THR A 232 10.64 -11.35 -1.03
N ARG A 233 11.67 -11.31 -0.17
CA ARG A 233 11.52 -11.86 1.17
C ARG A 233 10.60 -10.89 1.91
N PRO A 234 9.48 -11.36 2.48
CA PRO A 234 8.64 -10.50 3.29
C PRO A 234 9.44 -10.08 4.53
N THR A 235 9.99 -8.86 4.49
CA THR A 235 10.63 -8.22 5.64
C THR A 235 9.54 -7.60 6.51
N GLY A 236 9.01 -8.40 7.43
CA GLY A 236 8.14 -7.92 8.49
C GLY A 236 7.70 -9.07 9.40
N PRO A 237 7.34 -8.80 10.67
CA PRO A 237 6.52 -9.74 11.44
C PRO A 237 5.31 -10.12 10.57
N PRO A 238 4.78 -11.35 10.64
CA PRO A 238 3.78 -11.83 9.69
C PRO A 238 2.59 -10.87 9.71
N GLY A 239 2.56 -9.94 8.75
CA GLY A 239 1.47 -9.01 8.58
C GLY A 239 0.20 -9.83 8.45
N MET A 240 -0.89 -9.34 9.02
CA MET A 240 -2.19 -9.99 8.96
C MET A 240 -2.47 -10.43 7.52
N LEU A 241 -2.73 -11.73 7.32
CA LEU A 241 -2.85 -12.33 6.01
C LEU A 241 -4.08 -11.73 5.33
N ARG A 242 -3.85 -10.99 4.25
CA ARG A 242 -4.91 -10.33 3.48
C ARG A 242 -5.45 -11.34 2.48
N ILE A 243 -6.74 -11.63 2.58
CA ILE A 243 -7.42 -12.58 1.70
C ILE A 243 -8.58 -11.83 1.06
N TYR A 244 -8.69 -11.88 -0.25
CA TYR A 244 -9.80 -11.29 -0.99
C TYR A 244 -10.74 -12.40 -1.42
N THR A 245 -12.05 -12.19 -1.20
CA THR A 245 -13.07 -13.19 -1.49
C THR A 245 -14.22 -12.57 -2.26
N ASP A 246 -14.65 -13.27 -3.31
CA ASP A 246 -15.77 -12.86 -4.14
C ASP A 246 -16.59 -14.08 -4.61
N GLY A 247 -17.87 -13.87 -4.88
CA GLY A 247 -18.81 -14.85 -5.38
C GLY A 247 -19.58 -14.29 -6.57
N SER A 248 -19.62 -15.06 -7.66
CA SER A 248 -20.29 -14.63 -8.89
C SER A 248 -21.28 -15.69 -9.36
N ALA A 249 -22.53 -15.30 -9.60
CA ALA A 249 -23.56 -16.15 -10.16
C ALA A 249 -23.98 -15.70 -11.56
N LEU A 250 -23.78 -16.58 -12.54
CA LEU A 250 -24.28 -16.40 -13.90
C LEU A 250 -25.75 -16.81 -13.96
N LYS A 251 -26.59 -15.96 -14.56
CA LYS A 251 -28.04 -16.19 -14.70
C LYS A 251 -28.75 -16.48 -13.37
N ASN A 252 -28.41 -15.72 -12.32
CA ASN A 252 -28.94 -15.87 -10.96
C ASN A 252 -30.48 -16.00 -10.94
N GLY A 253 -31.00 -16.97 -10.18
CA GLY A 253 -32.44 -17.21 -10.01
C GLY A 253 -33.13 -18.04 -11.10
N ARG A 254 -32.37 -18.65 -12.03
CA ARG A 254 -32.89 -19.58 -13.05
C ARG A 254 -32.34 -20.99 -12.85
N ASP A 255 -32.98 -22.02 -13.41
CA ASP A 255 -32.52 -23.42 -13.28
C ASP A 255 -31.16 -23.69 -13.94
N THR A 256 -30.79 -22.84 -14.91
CA THR A 256 -29.46 -22.85 -15.54
C THR A 256 -28.45 -21.97 -14.81
N ALA A 257 -28.77 -21.48 -13.60
CA ALA A 257 -27.83 -20.69 -12.83
C ALA A 257 -26.61 -21.54 -12.48
N ALA A 258 -25.44 -20.93 -12.60
CA ALA A 258 -24.19 -21.50 -12.16
C ALA A 258 -23.43 -20.40 -11.42
N ALA A 259 -22.99 -20.69 -10.22
CA ALA A 259 -22.22 -19.78 -9.42
C ALA A 259 -20.79 -20.29 -9.24
N GLY A 260 -19.89 -19.37 -8.94
CA GLY A 260 -18.48 -19.62 -8.79
C GLY A 260 -17.92 -18.87 -7.60
N VAL A 261 -16.89 -19.48 -7.03
CA VAL A 261 -16.21 -19.07 -5.80
C VAL A 261 -14.81 -18.62 -6.16
N GLY A 262 -14.45 -17.40 -5.75
CA GLY A 262 -13.14 -16.81 -5.95
C GLY A 262 -12.47 -16.48 -4.62
N VAL A 263 -11.25 -16.99 -4.41
CA VAL A 263 -10.40 -16.63 -3.27
C VAL A 263 -9.02 -16.25 -3.76
N PHE A 264 -8.54 -15.08 -3.34
CA PHE A 264 -7.27 -14.53 -3.79
C PHE A 264 -6.38 -14.14 -2.59
N PHE A 265 -5.22 -14.77 -2.48
CA PHE A 265 -4.20 -14.51 -1.45
C PHE A 265 -3.09 -13.58 -1.96
N GLY A 266 -2.88 -13.50 -3.28
CA GLY A 266 -1.92 -12.59 -3.88
C GLY A 266 -1.37 -13.03 -5.24
N PRO A 267 -0.69 -12.13 -5.97
CA PRO A 267 0.00 -12.46 -7.21
C PRO A 267 1.23 -13.33 -6.91
N GLY A 268 1.34 -14.50 -7.55
CA GLY A 268 2.42 -15.47 -7.34
C GLY A 268 2.09 -16.60 -6.34
N ASP A 269 0.91 -16.54 -5.71
CA ASP A 269 0.42 -17.58 -4.79
C ASP A 269 -0.60 -18.50 -5.46
N THR A 270 -0.18 -19.11 -6.57
CA THR A 270 -1.05 -19.95 -7.40
C THR A 270 -1.55 -21.19 -6.63
N SER A 271 -0.85 -21.59 -5.56
CA SER A 271 -1.25 -22.72 -4.71
C SER A 271 -2.46 -22.45 -3.83
N ARG A 272 -2.66 -21.20 -3.36
CA ARG A 272 -3.74 -20.86 -2.41
C ARG A 272 -4.89 -20.11 -3.08
N ASN A 273 -4.67 -19.55 -4.28
CA ASN A 273 -5.73 -18.90 -5.05
C ASN A 273 -6.74 -19.95 -5.56
N VAL A 274 -8.02 -19.74 -5.27
CA VAL A 274 -9.09 -20.68 -5.61
C VAL A 274 -10.00 -20.08 -6.67
N SER A 275 -10.30 -20.88 -7.68
CA SER A 275 -11.37 -20.66 -8.64
C SER A 275 -12.12 -21.99 -8.78
N GLU A 276 -13.33 -22.08 -8.23
CA GLU A 276 -14.14 -23.29 -8.30
C GLU A 276 -15.63 -23.00 -8.55
N PRO A 277 -16.35 -23.89 -9.24
CA PRO A 277 -17.80 -23.81 -9.30
C PRO A 277 -18.41 -24.09 -7.93
N LEU A 278 -19.48 -23.36 -7.60
CA LEU A 278 -20.27 -23.63 -6.40
C LEU A 278 -20.90 -25.02 -6.52
N ARG A 279 -20.71 -25.86 -5.49
CA ARG A 279 -21.28 -27.22 -5.47
C ARG A 279 -22.70 -27.21 -4.90
N GLY A 280 -23.52 -28.15 -5.37
CA GLY A 280 -24.89 -28.38 -4.92
C GLY A 280 -25.97 -27.72 -5.79
N ASN A 281 -27.24 -27.94 -5.43
CA ASN A 281 -28.37 -27.56 -6.29
C ASN A 281 -28.69 -26.06 -6.25
N ARG A 282 -28.38 -25.39 -5.13
CA ARG A 282 -28.69 -23.96 -4.93
C ARG A 282 -27.55 -23.09 -5.46
N GLN A 283 -27.71 -22.61 -6.68
CA GLN A 283 -26.71 -21.79 -7.39
C GLN A 283 -27.07 -20.29 -7.28
N THR A 284 -26.69 -19.64 -6.17
CA THR A 284 -26.99 -18.22 -5.93
C THR A 284 -25.74 -17.41 -5.62
N ASN A 285 -25.79 -16.10 -5.86
CA ASN A 285 -24.66 -15.20 -5.59
C ASN A 285 -24.28 -15.21 -4.10
N GLN A 286 -25.28 -14.99 -3.23
CA GLN A 286 -25.10 -14.95 -1.78
C GLN A 286 -24.44 -16.21 -1.24
N ARG A 287 -24.79 -17.38 -1.80
CA ARG A 287 -24.22 -18.66 -1.38
C ARG A 287 -22.77 -18.79 -1.85
N ALA A 288 -22.45 -18.32 -3.05
CA ALA A 288 -21.09 -18.29 -3.55
C ALA A 288 -20.18 -17.37 -2.72
N GLU A 289 -20.66 -16.18 -2.34
CA GLU A 289 -19.93 -15.24 -1.48
C GLU A 289 -19.63 -15.84 -0.10
N LEU A 290 -20.62 -16.46 0.56
CA LEU A 290 -20.40 -17.16 1.83
C LEU A 290 -19.43 -18.34 1.67
N THR A 291 -19.54 -19.10 0.59
CA THR A 291 -18.63 -20.21 0.32
C THR A 291 -17.20 -19.71 0.10
N ALA A 292 -17.01 -18.54 -0.53
CA ALA A 292 -15.69 -17.93 -0.69
C ALA A 292 -15.03 -17.61 0.65
N ILE A 293 -15.80 -17.07 1.60
CA ILE A 293 -15.32 -16.84 2.97
C ILE A 293 -14.95 -18.16 3.66
N LEU A 294 -15.79 -19.19 3.54
CA LEU A 294 -15.50 -20.50 4.13
C LEU A 294 -14.20 -21.10 3.56
N ARG A 295 -14.03 -21.05 2.24
CA ARG A 295 -12.82 -21.53 1.56
C ARG A 295 -11.57 -20.74 1.96
N ALA A 296 -11.70 -19.42 2.08
CA ALA A 296 -10.62 -18.59 2.58
C ALA A 296 -10.17 -19.03 3.98
N LEU A 297 -11.11 -19.31 4.88
CA LEU A 297 -10.80 -19.77 6.24
C LEU A 297 -10.23 -21.20 6.29
N ASP A 298 -10.65 -22.08 5.40
CA ASP A 298 -10.10 -23.45 5.29
C ASP A 298 -8.63 -23.46 4.84
N ILE A 299 -8.28 -22.58 3.90
CA ILE A 299 -6.93 -22.49 3.31
C ILE A 299 -6.01 -21.65 4.20
N ALA A 300 -6.56 -20.67 4.91
CA ALA A 300 -5.78 -19.80 5.78
C ALA A 300 -5.15 -20.58 6.95
N PRO A 301 -3.87 -20.32 7.28
CA PRO A 301 -3.26 -20.92 8.46
C PRO A 301 -4.02 -20.56 9.73
N ARG A 302 -4.37 -21.57 10.54
CA ARG A 302 -5.15 -21.37 11.79
C ARG A 302 -4.44 -20.54 12.85
N HIS A 303 -3.11 -20.51 12.82
CA HIS A 303 -2.24 -19.85 13.81
C HIS A 303 -1.83 -18.42 13.42
N ARG A 304 -2.36 -17.85 12.34
CA ARG A 304 -1.97 -16.52 11.83
C ARG A 304 -3.19 -15.62 11.69
N ASP A 305 -3.05 -14.36 12.10
CA ASP A 305 -4.11 -13.35 11.95
C ASP A 305 -4.48 -13.18 10.47
N VAL A 306 -5.78 -13.05 10.18
CA VAL A 306 -6.31 -12.87 8.81
C VAL A 306 -7.23 -11.66 8.73
N THR A 307 -7.16 -10.94 7.61
CA THR A 307 -8.17 -9.96 7.19
C THR A 307 -8.79 -10.44 5.90
N ILE A 308 -10.09 -10.66 5.92
CA ILE A 308 -10.89 -11.02 4.75
C ILE A 308 -11.51 -9.75 4.17
N PHE A 309 -11.17 -9.46 2.93
CA PHE A 309 -11.72 -8.37 2.13
C PHE A 309 -12.80 -8.93 1.22
N THR A 310 -14.01 -8.37 1.32
CA THR A 310 -15.14 -8.75 0.46
C THR A 310 -16.03 -7.54 0.18
N ASP A 311 -16.63 -7.48 -0.99
CA ASP A 311 -17.63 -6.48 -1.34
C ASP A 311 -19.06 -6.87 -0.96
N SER A 312 -19.26 -8.13 -0.53
CA SER A 312 -20.54 -8.60 -0.02
C SER A 312 -20.80 -8.11 1.41
N ARG A 313 -21.62 -7.07 1.53
CA ARG A 313 -22.18 -6.66 2.83
C ARG A 313 -23.02 -7.77 3.46
N TYR A 314 -23.76 -8.52 2.64
CA TYR A 314 -24.57 -9.63 3.13
C TYR A 314 -23.72 -10.67 3.86
N ALA A 315 -22.60 -11.08 3.26
CA ALA A 315 -21.73 -12.09 3.86
C ALA A 315 -21.08 -11.57 5.16
N ILE A 316 -20.63 -10.31 5.19
CA ILE A 316 -20.09 -9.66 6.38
C ILE A 316 -21.15 -9.58 7.49
N ASP A 317 -22.35 -9.09 7.19
CA ASP A 317 -23.41 -8.91 8.18
C ASP A 317 -23.89 -10.26 8.75
N CYS A 318 -23.92 -11.31 7.92
CA CYS A 318 -24.23 -12.67 8.35
C CYS A 318 -23.26 -13.14 9.45
N VAL A 319 -21.95 -12.96 9.25
CA VAL A 319 -20.91 -13.49 10.15
C VAL A 319 -20.55 -12.55 11.30
N THR A 320 -20.99 -11.29 11.27
CA THR A 320 -20.65 -10.29 12.31
C THR A 320 -21.85 -9.85 13.15
N VAL A 321 -22.99 -9.53 12.53
CA VAL A 321 -24.14 -8.92 13.22
C VAL A 321 -25.28 -9.92 13.40
N TRP A 322 -25.68 -10.58 12.33
CA TRP A 322 -26.94 -11.33 12.29
C TRP A 322 -26.86 -12.68 12.99
N PHE A 323 -25.71 -13.37 12.94
CA PHE A 323 -25.56 -14.67 13.59
C PHE A 323 -25.85 -14.63 15.10
N VAL A 324 -25.55 -13.52 15.79
CA VAL A 324 -25.80 -13.37 17.22
C VAL A 324 -27.29 -13.47 17.52
N LYS A 325 -28.11 -12.80 16.69
CA LYS A 325 -29.57 -12.83 16.81
C LYS A 325 -30.13 -14.19 16.40
N TRP A 326 -29.62 -14.77 15.31
CA TRP A 326 -30.09 -16.07 14.82
C TRP A 326 -29.75 -17.21 15.78
N ARG A 327 -28.56 -17.22 16.37
CA ARG A 327 -28.16 -18.22 17.39
C ARG A 327 -29.08 -18.17 18.60
N LYS A 328 -29.50 -16.97 19.03
CA LYS A 328 -30.48 -16.81 20.12
C LYS A 328 -31.89 -17.26 19.73
N ASN A 329 -32.27 -17.08 18.46
CA ASN A 329 -33.59 -17.42 17.94
C ASN A 329 -33.65 -18.82 17.30
N ASN A 330 -32.75 -19.74 17.66
CA ASN A 330 -32.68 -21.11 17.10
C ASN A 330 -32.66 -21.15 15.55
N TRP A 331 -31.97 -20.19 14.92
CA TRP A 331 -31.84 -20.04 13.46
C TRP A 331 -33.16 -19.85 12.71
N LEU A 332 -34.10 -19.14 13.33
CA LEU A 332 -35.37 -18.73 12.73
C LEU A 332 -35.37 -17.23 12.42
N THR A 333 -35.93 -16.87 11.27
CA THR A 333 -36.21 -15.49 10.89
C THR A 333 -37.40 -14.93 11.69
N ALA A 334 -37.67 -13.64 11.56
CA ALA A 334 -38.85 -13.02 12.19
C ALA A 334 -40.16 -13.69 11.77
N ASP A 335 -40.20 -14.23 10.55
CA ASP A 335 -41.35 -14.93 9.98
C ASP A 335 -41.41 -16.43 10.36
N GLN A 336 -40.62 -16.86 11.35
CA GLN A 336 -40.45 -18.27 11.76
C GLN A 336 -40.00 -19.22 10.65
N LYS A 337 -39.38 -18.70 9.59
CA LYS A 337 -38.76 -19.53 8.57
C LYS A 337 -37.31 -19.85 8.96
N PRO A 338 -36.77 -21.02 8.59
CA PRO A 338 -35.35 -21.29 8.73
C PRO A 338 -34.52 -20.23 8.01
N VAL A 339 -33.43 -19.76 8.64
CA VAL A 339 -32.51 -18.81 8.02
C VAL A 339 -31.89 -19.42 6.76
N GLU A 340 -31.90 -18.65 5.66
CA GLU A 340 -31.29 -19.08 4.42
C GLU A 340 -29.78 -19.24 4.56
N ASN A 341 -29.22 -20.27 3.92
CA ASN A 341 -27.78 -20.58 3.94
C ASN A 341 -27.20 -20.81 5.34
N LYS A 342 -28.05 -21.21 6.32
CA LYS A 342 -27.63 -21.57 7.68
C LYS A 342 -26.42 -22.50 7.68
N ASP A 343 -26.43 -23.50 6.80
CA ASP A 343 -25.39 -24.52 6.67
C ASP A 343 -23.98 -23.92 6.48
N LEU A 344 -23.87 -22.90 5.62
CA LEU A 344 -22.58 -22.22 5.38
C LEU A 344 -22.21 -21.28 6.51
N ILE A 345 -23.18 -20.53 7.04
CA ILE A 345 -22.93 -19.56 8.11
C ILE A 345 -22.45 -20.29 9.37
N GLU A 346 -23.11 -21.39 9.75
CA GLU A 346 -22.71 -22.22 10.89
C GLU A 346 -21.30 -22.79 10.70
N SER A 347 -20.97 -23.28 9.49
CA SER A 347 -19.63 -23.78 9.17
C SER A 347 -18.55 -22.70 9.29
N ILE A 348 -18.84 -21.46 8.85
CA ILE A 348 -17.92 -20.32 8.97
C ILE A 348 -17.70 -19.95 10.44
N LEU A 349 -18.78 -19.94 11.24
CA LEU A 349 -18.69 -19.59 12.66
C LEU A 349 -17.82 -20.59 13.43
N VAL A 350 -17.97 -21.90 13.17
CA VAL A 350 -17.09 -22.92 13.78
C VAL A 350 -15.63 -22.62 13.48
N LYS A 351 -15.29 -22.26 12.23
CA LYS A 351 -13.90 -21.90 11.86
C LYS A 351 -13.40 -20.64 12.55
N ILE A 352 -14.27 -19.64 12.75
CA ILE A 352 -13.91 -18.42 13.48
C ILE A 352 -13.71 -18.72 14.97
N GLU A 353 -14.57 -19.54 15.57
CA GLU A 353 -14.46 -19.97 16.97
C GLU A 353 -13.16 -20.77 17.20
N GLU A 354 -12.83 -21.75 16.35
CA GLU A 354 -11.55 -22.49 16.41
C GLU A 354 -10.32 -21.56 16.38
N ARG A 355 -10.39 -20.47 15.59
CA ARG A 355 -9.29 -19.49 15.49
C ARG A 355 -9.22 -18.58 16.71
N ASN A 356 -10.37 -18.22 17.27
CA ASN A 356 -10.45 -17.44 18.50
C ASN A 356 -9.89 -18.20 19.70
N GLU A 357 -10.09 -19.52 19.77
CA GLU A 357 -9.48 -20.38 20.80
C GLU A 357 -7.95 -20.35 20.75
N LEU A 358 -7.38 -20.25 19.54
CA LEU A 358 -5.94 -20.09 19.31
C LEU A 358 -5.43 -18.65 19.55
N LYS A 359 -6.29 -17.74 20.02
CA LYS A 359 -6.01 -16.31 20.25
C LYS A 359 -5.60 -15.56 18.98
N VAL A 360 -6.07 -16.03 17.82
CA VAL A 360 -5.80 -15.44 16.51
C VAL A 360 -6.97 -14.57 16.09
N LYS A 361 -6.69 -13.42 15.47
CA LYS A 361 -7.71 -12.47 15.02
C LYS A 361 -8.18 -12.79 13.59
N THR A 362 -9.49 -12.72 13.40
CA THR A 362 -10.13 -12.80 12.08
C THR A 362 -10.92 -11.50 11.89
N LEU A 363 -10.43 -10.62 11.01
CA LEU A 363 -11.07 -9.35 10.69
C LEU A 363 -11.77 -9.42 9.34
N PHE A 364 -12.85 -8.67 9.20
CA PHE A 364 -13.59 -8.51 7.95
C PHE A 364 -13.57 -7.03 7.55
N GLU A 365 -13.17 -6.76 6.32
CA GLU A 365 -13.19 -5.42 5.74
C GLU A 365 -14.08 -5.39 4.50
N TRP A 366 -15.06 -4.50 4.52
CA TRP A 366 -15.89 -4.26 3.36
C TRP A 366 -15.13 -3.41 2.35
N VAL A 367 -14.99 -3.92 1.13
CA VAL A 367 -14.46 -3.17 -0.01
C VAL A 367 -15.58 -2.81 -0.96
N LYS A 368 -15.43 -1.70 -1.67
CA LYS A 368 -16.41 -1.32 -2.68
C LYS A 368 -16.15 -2.11 -3.96
N GLY A 369 -17.14 -2.89 -4.40
CA GLY A 369 -17.10 -3.57 -5.69
C GLY A 369 -16.82 -2.60 -6.84
N HIS A 370 -16.01 -3.04 -7.82
CA HIS A 370 -15.59 -2.27 -9.00
C HIS A 370 -14.80 -0.97 -8.74
N ASN A 371 -14.24 -0.78 -7.53
CA ASN A 371 -13.47 0.42 -7.19
C ASN A 371 -11.98 0.33 -7.54
N ARG A 372 -11.60 -0.57 -8.48
CA ARG A 372 -10.22 -0.84 -8.90
C ARG A 372 -9.27 -1.29 -7.78
N ASP A 373 -9.77 -2.01 -6.77
CA ASP A 373 -8.87 -2.75 -5.89
C ASP A 373 -8.35 -3.99 -6.64
N PRO A 374 -7.03 -4.10 -6.91
CA PRO A 374 -6.48 -5.20 -7.69
C PRO A 374 -6.76 -6.58 -7.08
N GLY A 375 -6.89 -6.66 -5.75
CA GLY A 375 -7.17 -7.92 -5.05
C GLY A 375 -8.62 -8.35 -5.22
N ASN A 376 -9.57 -7.42 -5.14
CA ASN A 376 -10.99 -7.72 -5.37
C ASN A 376 -11.25 -8.06 -6.84
N GLU A 377 -10.64 -7.33 -7.78
CA GLU A 377 -10.76 -7.65 -9.22
C GLU A 377 -10.16 -9.02 -9.57
N ALA A 378 -9.11 -9.43 -8.86
CA ALA A 378 -8.56 -10.77 -9.01
C ALA A 378 -9.52 -11.84 -8.45
N ALA A 379 -10.13 -11.60 -7.29
CA ALA A 379 -11.12 -12.50 -6.72
C ALA A 379 -12.38 -12.63 -7.60
N ASP A 380 -12.91 -11.51 -8.13
CA ASP A 380 -14.03 -11.48 -9.09
C ASP A 380 -13.70 -12.34 -10.32
N ARG A 381 -12.51 -12.13 -10.91
CA ARG A 381 -12.08 -12.91 -12.07
C ARG A 381 -12.03 -14.42 -11.79
N LEU A 382 -11.56 -14.81 -10.60
CA LEU A 382 -11.55 -16.20 -10.17
C LEU A 382 -12.96 -16.74 -9.97
N ALA A 383 -13.88 -15.96 -9.39
CA ALA A 383 -15.27 -16.32 -9.18
C ALA A 383 -16.01 -16.50 -10.51
N VAL A 384 -15.88 -15.56 -11.45
CA VAL A 384 -16.46 -15.63 -12.80
C VAL A 384 -15.91 -16.83 -13.57
N SER A 385 -14.60 -17.09 -13.48
CA SER A 385 -13.98 -18.29 -14.06
C SER A 385 -14.60 -19.57 -13.49
N GLY A 386 -14.77 -19.63 -12.16
CA GLY A 386 -15.40 -20.76 -11.48
C GLY A 386 -16.84 -21.00 -11.94
N ALA A 387 -17.62 -19.92 -12.08
CA ALA A 387 -19.01 -19.99 -12.53
C ALA A 387 -19.12 -20.51 -13.97
N ARG A 388 -18.25 -20.02 -14.88
CA ARG A 388 -18.19 -20.49 -16.27
C ARG A 388 -17.83 -21.98 -16.37
N ARG A 389 -16.87 -22.44 -15.57
CA ARG A 389 -16.57 -23.89 -15.49
C ARG A 389 -17.77 -24.67 -15.01
N GLY A 390 -18.51 -24.17 -14.01
CA GLY A 390 -19.74 -24.79 -13.54
C GLY A 390 -20.81 -24.94 -14.63
N VAL A 391 -20.97 -23.93 -15.49
CA VAL A 391 -21.85 -24.04 -16.67
C VAL A 391 -21.37 -25.14 -17.61
N SER A 392 -20.07 -25.16 -17.92
CA SER A 392 -19.48 -26.17 -18.81
C SER A 392 -19.58 -27.59 -18.26
N GLU A 393 -19.31 -27.78 -16.97
CA GLU A 393 -19.43 -29.06 -16.25
C GLU A 393 -20.89 -29.55 -16.26
N LYS A 394 -21.84 -28.64 -16.00
CA LYS A 394 -23.28 -28.98 -16.03
C LYS A 394 -23.76 -29.33 -17.44
N ALA A 395 -23.28 -28.61 -18.46
CA ALA A 395 -23.59 -28.91 -19.86
C ALA A 395 -23.01 -30.27 -20.29
N ALA A 396 -21.75 -30.54 -19.95
CA ALA A 396 -21.10 -31.82 -20.24
C ALA A 396 -21.78 -32.99 -19.50
N ALA A 397 -22.19 -32.79 -18.24
CA ALA A 397 -22.93 -33.80 -17.49
C ALA A 397 -24.30 -34.10 -18.10
N LEU A 398 -24.99 -33.08 -18.63
CA LEU A 398 -26.28 -33.25 -19.32
C LEU A 398 -26.10 -34.00 -20.65
N GLU A 399 -25.07 -33.66 -21.42
CA GLU A 399 -24.72 -34.35 -22.67
C GLU A 399 -24.34 -35.82 -22.44
N ALA A 400 -23.55 -36.09 -21.39
CA ALA A 400 -23.21 -37.45 -20.99
C ALA A 400 -24.45 -38.25 -20.56
N ALA A 401 -25.39 -37.62 -19.84
CA ALA A 401 -26.65 -38.27 -19.45
C ALA A 401 -27.55 -38.57 -20.65
N SER A 402 -27.53 -37.75 -21.71
CA SER A 402 -28.26 -38.03 -22.96
C SER A 402 -27.59 -39.06 -23.87
N ASN A 403 -26.29 -39.34 -23.68
CA ASN A 403 -25.53 -40.33 -24.43
C ASN A 403 -25.49 -41.71 -23.76
N ILE A 404 -26.31 -41.95 -22.73
CA ILE A 404 -26.49 -43.30 -22.17
C ILE A 404 -27.39 -44.07 -23.16
N PRO A 405 -26.87 -45.13 -23.83
CA PRO A 405 -27.70 -45.93 -24.73
C PRO A 405 -28.78 -46.67 -23.92
N ASP A 406 -30.03 -46.58 -24.37
CA ASP A 406 -31.12 -47.49 -23.99
C ASP A 406 -30.75 -48.91 -24.47
N GLU A 407 -29.94 -49.64 -23.73
CA GLU A 407 -29.83 -51.08 -23.89
C GLU A 407 -30.03 -51.79 -22.55
N ALA A 408 -30.95 -52.74 -22.60
CA ALA A 408 -31.31 -53.76 -21.61
C ALA A 408 -32.20 -53.32 -20.42
N VAL A 409 -33.45 -52.97 -20.72
CA VAL A 409 -34.56 -53.52 -19.94
C VAL A 409 -35.22 -54.57 -20.83
N ASP A 410 -34.57 -55.73 -20.93
CA ASP A 410 -35.21 -56.92 -21.49
C ASP A 410 -36.37 -57.30 -20.58
N GLU A 411 -37.58 -57.24 -21.13
CA GLU A 411 -38.72 -57.98 -20.63
C GLU A 411 -38.38 -59.46 -20.63
N ASP A 412 -38.13 -60.04 -19.45
CA ASP A 412 -38.44 -61.43 -19.10
C ASP A 412 -38.05 -61.67 -17.63
N PHE A 413 -39.04 -61.71 -16.73
CA PHE A 413 -39.30 -62.79 -15.76
C PHE A 413 -40.47 -62.48 -14.82
#